data_AF-A0A2G4EWG9-F1
#
_entry.id   AF-A0A2G4EWG9-F1
#
_cell.length_a   1.000
_cell.length_b   1.000
_cell.length_c   1.000
_cell.angle_alpha   90.00
_cell.angle_beta   90.00
_cell.angle_gamma   90.00
#
_symmetry.space_group_name_H-M   'P 1'
#
loop_
_entity.id
_entity.type
_entity.pdbx_description
1 polymer ?
#
loop_
_entity_poly.entity_id
_entity_poly.type
_entity_poly.pdbx_seq_one_letter_code
_entity_poly.pdbx_strand_id
1 'polypeptide(L)'
;MGSIFVSAGHGGFEGNQRDPGAMAFGTTEAQELILIRDLLVPELRQRGIETFSVPDTLSLVQSIDWINNRCRAGDVAIEMHADAFSNPLVRGASAFYIGSNPKRKADADLILNGYLRRLPGMVNRGAKADTEAGVGSLGFCRHVAVPSLLIELGFLTNIDDLRIFQTRRRDIALGLADGLEAWLKNTDLKPLTPAPTPTPIPTPTPTPRPTPTPIPIPTPTPTPPPVTYALINININGAAHEEKGILVNGNAFVPSEVLDIFDVVPAAVNRRITYKGVVFVRAIDLRDRDIAVAWDQSTTSVSLRSRRDILAGVGKIMNRGQITAQQMTVFLNKNNSKALTQFPNLPQIYLQEAAAESVNHDLAFCQMCLETNFLNFGGSVKPEQFNFADMGVISTTSAGLSFPDARTGVRAQIQHLKAYGSTEPINQPLVKENVRFKFVKRGVALTVNELVGRWNSDPQYAQKILNTIRLLYENAGLL
;
A
#
# COMPACT_ATOMS: atom_id res chain seq x y z
N MET A 1 10.18 -0.21 -37.67
CA MET A 1 9.69 -1.10 -36.60
C MET A 1 8.54 -0.38 -35.94
N GLY A 2 7.42 -1.04 -35.66
CA GLY A 2 6.27 -0.37 -35.06
C GLY A 2 6.52 0.06 -33.61
N SER A 3 5.58 0.79 -33.05
CA SER A 3 5.54 1.21 -31.65
C SER A 3 4.65 0.31 -30.81
N ILE A 4 4.79 0.39 -29.49
CA ILE A 4 3.89 -0.27 -28.53
C ILE A 4 3.08 0.79 -27.78
N PHE A 5 1.76 0.62 -27.76
CA PHE A 5 0.86 1.35 -26.87
C PHE A 5 0.61 0.51 -25.62
N VAL A 6 0.91 1.06 -24.44
CA VAL A 6 0.71 0.38 -23.16
C VAL A 6 -0.34 1.15 -22.35
N SER A 7 -1.49 0.52 -22.14
CA SER A 7 -2.57 0.99 -21.29
C SER A 7 -2.57 0.23 -19.97
N ALA A 8 -2.78 0.95 -18.87
CA ALA A 8 -3.17 0.35 -17.60
C ALA A 8 -4.69 0.55 -17.51
N GLY A 9 -5.44 -0.55 -17.42
CA GLY A 9 -6.90 -0.50 -17.31
C GLY A 9 -7.34 0.31 -16.09
N HIS A 10 -8.53 0.89 -16.19
CA HIS A 10 -9.11 1.77 -15.17
C HIS A 10 -8.26 3.03 -14.92
N GLY A 11 -8.44 3.69 -13.78
CA GLY A 11 -7.72 4.91 -13.39
C GLY A 11 -8.28 6.20 -14.00
N GLY A 12 -8.99 6.10 -15.11
CA GLY A 12 -9.63 7.23 -15.78
C GLY A 12 -10.90 7.73 -15.10
N PHE A 13 -11.49 8.79 -15.67
CA PHE A 13 -12.77 9.32 -15.21
C PHE A 13 -13.94 8.78 -16.04
N GLU A 14 -14.96 8.24 -15.35
CA GLU A 14 -16.29 8.00 -15.90
C GLU A 14 -17.25 9.07 -15.36
N GLY A 15 -17.48 10.09 -16.18
CA GLY A 15 -18.14 11.32 -15.73
C GLY A 15 -17.28 12.06 -14.71
N ASN A 16 -17.79 12.20 -13.48
CA ASN A 16 -17.10 12.89 -12.37
C ASN A 16 -16.40 11.91 -11.40
N GLN A 17 -16.51 10.60 -11.61
CA GLN A 17 -15.94 9.60 -10.72
C GLN A 17 -14.74 8.93 -11.37
N ARG A 18 -13.69 8.71 -10.58
CA ARG A 18 -12.53 7.95 -11.03
C ARG A 18 -12.84 6.47 -10.92
N ASP A 19 -12.64 5.71 -11.99
CA ASP A 19 -12.82 4.26 -11.99
C ASP A 19 -11.58 3.58 -11.39
N PRO A 20 -11.66 2.94 -10.20
CA PRO A 20 -10.52 2.28 -9.59
C PRO A 20 -10.28 0.86 -10.14
N GLY A 21 -11.23 0.29 -10.91
CA GLY A 21 -11.30 -1.13 -11.21
C GLY A 21 -11.62 -1.96 -9.96
N ALA A 22 -11.18 -3.22 -9.95
CA ALA A 22 -11.30 -4.06 -8.77
C ALA A 22 -10.59 -3.45 -7.54
N MET A 23 -11.16 -3.67 -6.35
CA MET A 23 -10.59 -3.21 -5.09
C MET A 23 -10.45 -4.38 -4.13
N ALA A 24 -9.22 -4.65 -3.68
CA ALA A 24 -8.93 -5.72 -2.73
C ALA A 24 -7.71 -5.40 -1.88
N PHE A 25 -7.68 -5.93 -0.65
CA PHE A 25 -6.53 -5.98 0.27
C PHE A 25 -5.75 -4.71 0.60
N GLY A 26 -6.13 -3.52 0.14
CA GLY A 26 -5.17 -2.42 0.24
C GLY A 26 -5.07 -1.53 -0.97
N THR A 27 -5.53 -2.01 -2.11
CA THR A 27 -5.13 -1.42 -3.38
C THR A 27 -6.29 -1.48 -4.36
N THR A 28 -6.10 -0.81 -5.48
CA THR A 28 -7.01 -0.89 -6.61
C THR A 28 -6.27 -1.48 -7.79
N GLU A 29 -7.03 -2.09 -8.68
CA GLU A 29 -6.54 -2.57 -9.96
C GLU A 29 -5.77 -1.47 -10.69
N ALA A 30 -6.38 -0.28 -10.85
CA ALA A 30 -5.72 0.86 -11.47
C ALA A 30 -4.35 1.18 -10.84
N GLN A 31 -4.26 1.20 -9.50
CA GLN A 31 -3.02 1.53 -8.79
C GLN A 31 -1.90 0.52 -9.08
N GLU A 32 -2.18 -0.78 -8.99
CA GLU A 32 -1.16 -1.81 -9.24
C GLU A 32 -0.69 -1.81 -10.69
N LEU A 33 -1.61 -1.64 -11.64
CA LEU A 33 -1.32 -1.66 -13.07
C LEU A 33 -0.50 -0.45 -13.50
N ILE A 34 -0.77 0.74 -12.94
CA ILE A 34 0.02 1.95 -13.17
C ILE A 34 1.47 1.74 -12.70
N LEU A 35 1.67 1.21 -11.50
CA LEU A 35 3.01 0.93 -10.97
C LEU A 35 3.78 -0.08 -11.82
N ILE A 36 3.09 -1.08 -12.38
CA ILE A 36 3.68 -2.06 -13.30
C ILE A 36 4.03 -1.40 -14.64
N ARG A 37 3.11 -0.61 -15.22
CA ARG A 37 3.33 0.13 -16.47
C ARG A 37 4.53 1.06 -16.38
N ASP A 38 4.66 1.76 -15.25
CA ASP A 38 5.73 2.74 -15.04
C ASP A 38 7.13 2.09 -14.96
N LEU A 39 7.20 0.77 -14.78
CA LEU A 39 8.43 -0.02 -14.96
C LEU A 39 8.56 -0.61 -16.37
N LEU A 40 7.45 -1.04 -16.96
CA LEU A 40 7.41 -1.64 -18.30
C LEU A 40 7.80 -0.64 -19.41
N VAL A 41 7.26 0.58 -19.36
CA VAL A 41 7.50 1.59 -20.41
C VAL A 41 8.99 1.98 -20.50
N PRO A 42 9.70 2.29 -19.41
CA PRO A 42 11.15 2.53 -19.46
C PRO A 42 11.94 1.32 -19.94
N GLU A 43 11.55 0.10 -19.54
CA GLU A 43 12.20 -1.14 -19.97
C GLU A 43 12.10 -1.35 -21.49
N LEU A 44 10.92 -1.16 -22.08
CA LEU A 44 10.72 -1.24 -23.53
C LEU A 44 11.54 -0.16 -24.27
N ARG A 45 11.56 1.07 -23.76
CA ARG A 45 12.37 2.16 -24.31
C ARG A 45 13.87 1.86 -24.24
N GLN A 46 14.35 1.27 -23.14
CA GLN A 46 15.74 0.85 -22.99
C GLN A 46 16.15 -0.20 -24.04
N ARG A 47 15.20 -1.02 -24.50
CA ARG A 47 15.39 -1.99 -25.59
C ARG A 47 15.33 -1.36 -26.99
N GLY A 48 15.23 -0.02 -27.07
CA GLY A 48 15.12 0.71 -28.33
C GLY A 48 13.75 0.62 -28.99
N ILE A 49 12.70 0.28 -28.22
CA ILE A 49 11.33 0.17 -28.74
C ILE A 49 10.57 1.46 -28.45
N GLU A 50 10.07 2.12 -29.49
CA GLU A 50 9.21 3.30 -29.35
C GLU A 50 7.93 2.89 -28.61
N THR A 51 7.66 3.55 -27.49
CA THR A 51 6.59 3.15 -26.56
C THR A 51 5.80 4.35 -26.06
N PHE A 52 4.49 4.27 -26.22
CA PHE A 52 3.50 5.24 -25.78
C PHE A 52 2.79 4.73 -24.52
N SER A 53 2.85 5.51 -23.45
CA SER A 53 2.07 5.27 -22.23
C SER A 53 0.73 5.97 -22.41
N VAL A 54 -0.37 5.20 -22.41
CA VAL A 54 -1.72 5.79 -22.46
C VAL A 54 -1.98 6.55 -21.15
N PRO A 55 -2.50 7.80 -21.19
CA PRO A 55 -2.69 8.59 -19.97
C PRO A 55 -3.71 7.98 -18.98
N ASP A 56 -3.37 8.02 -17.70
CA ASP A 56 -4.17 7.43 -16.60
C ASP A 56 -5.54 8.06 -16.39
N THR A 57 -5.80 9.21 -16.99
CA THR A 57 -7.04 9.96 -16.78
C THR A 57 -8.15 9.60 -17.78
N LEU A 58 -7.85 8.76 -18.77
CA LEU A 58 -8.76 8.43 -19.86
C LEU A 58 -9.63 7.23 -19.53
N SER A 59 -10.93 7.31 -19.84
CA SER A 59 -11.81 6.14 -19.85
C SER A 59 -11.43 5.14 -20.94
N LEU A 60 -12.03 3.94 -20.94
CA LEU A 60 -11.78 2.93 -21.98
C LEU A 60 -11.99 3.49 -23.40
N VAL A 61 -13.12 4.18 -23.64
CA VAL A 61 -13.44 4.78 -24.95
C VAL A 61 -12.39 5.83 -25.33
N GLN A 62 -12.03 6.70 -24.38
CA GLN A 62 -11.03 7.74 -24.62
C GLN A 62 -9.63 7.17 -24.86
N SER A 63 -9.26 6.08 -24.19
CA SER A 63 -7.99 5.37 -24.39
C SER A 63 -7.92 4.76 -25.78
N ILE A 64 -9.00 4.11 -26.24
CA ILE A 64 -9.12 3.57 -27.60
C ILE A 64 -8.98 4.69 -28.64
N ASP A 65 -9.73 5.79 -28.47
CA ASP A 65 -9.64 6.95 -29.36
C ASP A 65 -8.23 7.57 -29.35
N TRP A 66 -7.60 7.65 -28.18
CA TRP A 66 -6.26 8.20 -28.03
C TRP A 66 -5.21 7.37 -28.79
N ILE A 67 -5.33 6.03 -28.75
CA ILE A 67 -4.49 5.11 -29.51
C ILE A 67 -4.78 5.22 -31.00
N ASN A 68 -6.04 5.12 -31.41
CA ASN A 68 -6.45 5.12 -32.82
C ASN A 68 -6.03 6.40 -33.55
N ASN A 69 -6.07 7.55 -32.88
CA ASN A 69 -5.63 8.83 -33.43
C ASN A 69 -4.10 8.97 -33.57
N ARG A 70 -3.30 8.01 -33.09
CA ARG A 70 -1.82 8.07 -33.06
C ARG A 70 -1.14 6.88 -33.73
N CYS A 71 -1.84 5.76 -33.78
CA CYS A 71 -1.29 4.51 -34.28
C CYS A 71 -1.02 4.59 -35.79
N ARG A 72 -0.10 3.74 -36.24
CA ARG A 72 0.30 3.53 -37.63
C ARG A 72 0.44 2.05 -37.90
N ALA A 73 0.44 1.69 -39.18
CA ALA A 73 0.58 0.29 -39.59
C ALA A 73 1.88 -0.31 -39.02
N GLY A 74 1.76 -1.46 -38.35
CA GLY A 74 2.86 -2.16 -37.70
C GLY A 74 2.97 -1.92 -36.19
N ASP A 75 2.22 -0.98 -35.61
CA ASP A 75 2.12 -0.81 -34.16
C ASP A 75 1.30 -1.93 -33.52
N VAL A 76 1.44 -2.09 -32.21
CA VAL A 76 0.63 -3.00 -31.39
C VAL A 76 0.19 -2.31 -30.10
N ALA A 77 -0.90 -2.78 -29.50
CA ALA A 77 -1.44 -2.22 -28.26
C ALA A 77 -1.72 -3.31 -27.22
N ILE A 78 -1.45 -3.02 -25.96
CA ILE A 78 -1.80 -3.89 -24.83
C ILE A 78 -2.48 -3.07 -23.74
N GLU A 79 -3.54 -3.62 -23.18
CA GLU A 79 -4.14 -3.13 -21.93
C GLU A 79 -3.95 -4.18 -20.83
N MET A 80 -3.39 -3.74 -19.71
CA MET A 80 -3.24 -4.61 -18.54
C MET A 80 -4.43 -4.44 -17.61
N HIS A 81 -4.90 -5.53 -17.03
CA HIS A 81 -5.98 -5.64 -16.05
C HIS A 81 -5.54 -6.59 -14.91
N ALA A 82 -6.27 -6.59 -13.80
CA ALA A 82 -6.19 -7.55 -12.72
C ALA A 82 -7.59 -8.04 -12.37
N ASP A 83 -7.85 -9.31 -12.60
CA ASP A 83 -9.17 -9.91 -12.41
C ASP A 83 -9.60 -9.89 -10.93
N ALA A 84 -10.90 -10.05 -10.67
CA ALA A 84 -11.44 -10.19 -9.34
C ALA A 84 -12.58 -11.20 -9.31
N PHE A 85 -12.58 -12.06 -8.30
CA PHE A 85 -13.60 -13.07 -8.14
C PHE A 85 -14.03 -13.21 -6.69
N SER A 86 -15.28 -13.59 -6.47
CA SER A 86 -15.85 -13.71 -5.12
C SER A 86 -15.19 -14.81 -4.29
N ASN A 87 -14.68 -15.86 -4.94
CA ASN A 87 -13.83 -16.86 -4.29
C ASN A 87 -12.36 -16.40 -4.30
N PRO A 88 -11.77 -16.02 -3.15
CA PRO A 88 -10.43 -15.46 -3.08
C PRO A 88 -9.31 -16.48 -3.36
N LEU A 89 -9.65 -17.77 -3.52
CA LEU A 89 -8.70 -18.81 -3.91
C LEU A 89 -8.47 -18.87 -5.43
N VAL A 90 -9.33 -18.22 -6.24
CA VAL A 90 -9.15 -18.18 -7.70
C VAL A 90 -7.97 -17.28 -8.02
N ARG A 91 -7.05 -17.81 -8.83
CA ARG A 91 -5.79 -17.15 -9.17
C ARG A 91 -5.28 -17.53 -10.55
N GLY A 92 -4.28 -16.80 -11.03
CA GLY A 92 -3.59 -17.00 -12.30
C GLY A 92 -3.91 -15.96 -13.36
N ALA A 93 -3.07 -15.92 -14.40
CA ALA A 93 -3.11 -14.94 -15.47
C ALA A 93 -3.75 -15.49 -16.75
N SER A 94 -4.51 -14.64 -17.44
CA SER A 94 -5.08 -14.92 -18.76
C SER A 94 -4.75 -13.77 -19.72
N ALA A 95 -4.59 -14.08 -21.01
CA ALA A 95 -4.48 -13.05 -22.05
C ALA A 95 -5.66 -13.17 -23.02
N PHE A 96 -6.32 -12.06 -23.31
CA PHE A 96 -7.50 -12.00 -24.15
C PHE A 96 -7.21 -11.41 -25.52
N TYR A 97 -7.90 -11.96 -26.50
CA TYR A 97 -7.75 -11.58 -27.90
C TYR A 97 -9.10 -11.58 -28.61
N ILE A 98 -9.21 -10.85 -29.72
CA ILE A 98 -10.42 -10.82 -30.54
C ILE A 98 -10.81 -12.23 -31.03
N GLY A 99 -12.02 -12.69 -30.67
CA GLY A 99 -12.50 -14.04 -31.01
C GLY A 99 -12.38 -14.40 -32.50
N SER A 100 -12.21 -15.70 -32.77
CA SER A 100 -12.02 -16.27 -34.12
C SER A 100 -10.77 -15.78 -34.86
N ASN A 101 -9.74 -15.32 -34.14
CA ASN A 101 -8.50 -14.80 -34.74
C ASN A 101 -7.27 -15.61 -34.27
N PRO A 102 -6.87 -16.68 -34.99
CA PRO A 102 -5.80 -17.58 -34.55
C PRO A 102 -4.43 -16.89 -34.46
N LYS A 103 -4.17 -15.88 -35.30
CA LYS A 103 -2.95 -15.07 -35.20
C LYS A 103 -2.90 -14.31 -33.87
N ARG A 104 -4.01 -13.69 -33.48
CA ARG A 104 -4.11 -12.94 -32.22
C ARG A 104 -4.09 -13.84 -30.99
N LYS A 105 -4.57 -15.08 -31.10
CA LYS A 105 -4.33 -16.10 -30.09
C LYS A 105 -2.84 -16.37 -29.89
N ALA A 106 -2.09 -16.59 -30.97
CA ALA A 106 -0.65 -16.82 -30.89
C ALA A 106 0.10 -15.62 -30.29
N ASP A 107 -0.31 -14.40 -30.64
CA ASP A 107 0.22 -13.17 -30.05
C ASP A 107 -0.05 -13.12 -28.52
N ALA A 108 -1.26 -13.49 -28.08
CA ALA A 108 -1.62 -13.58 -26.66
C ALA A 108 -0.79 -14.64 -25.91
N ASP A 109 -0.58 -15.81 -26.53
CA ASP A 109 0.28 -16.86 -25.99
C ASP A 109 1.74 -16.36 -25.84
N LEU A 110 2.26 -15.55 -26.76
CA LEU A 110 3.61 -14.94 -26.66
C LEU A 110 3.73 -14.02 -25.44
N ILE A 111 2.77 -13.12 -25.23
CA ILE A 111 2.77 -12.23 -24.06
C ILE A 111 2.69 -13.04 -22.77
N LEU A 112 1.76 -13.98 -22.70
CA LEU A 112 1.53 -14.79 -21.51
C LEU A 112 2.76 -15.66 -21.17
N ASN A 113 3.41 -16.25 -22.16
CA ASN A 113 4.65 -17.02 -21.96
C ASN A 113 5.83 -16.13 -21.53
N GLY A 114 5.95 -14.93 -22.11
CA GLY A 114 6.94 -13.93 -21.71
C GLY A 114 6.77 -13.51 -20.24
N TYR A 115 5.53 -13.33 -19.81
CA TYR A 115 5.15 -13.02 -18.43
C TYR A 115 5.46 -14.18 -17.47
N LEU A 116 4.95 -15.38 -17.77
CA LEU A 116 5.02 -16.54 -16.86
C LEU A 116 6.44 -17.08 -16.67
N ARG A 117 7.31 -17.01 -17.68
CA ARG A 117 8.69 -17.55 -17.57
C ARG A 117 9.55 -16.85 -16.51
N ARG A 118 9.18 -15.62 -16.11
CA ARG A 118 9.85 -14.87 -15.02
C ARG A 118 9.14 -15.00 -13.68
N LEU A 119 7.96 -15.64 -13.65
CA LEU A 119 7.05 -15.70 -12.51
C LEU A 119 6.61 -17.16 -12.28
N PRO A 120 7.52 -18.05 -11.83
CA PRO A 120 7.21 -19.48 -11.67
C PRO A 120 6.09 -19.78 -10.67
N GLY A 121 5.70 -18.82 -9.81
CA GLY A 121 4.57 -18.94 -8.89
C GLY A 121 3.23 -18.44 -9.43
N MET A 122 3.17 -17.99 -10.68
CA MET A 122 1.94 -17.50 -11.33
C MET A 122 1.25 -18.63 -12.10
N VAL A 123 -0.05 -18.83 -11.83
CA VAL A 123 -0.84 -19.87 -12.49
C VAL A 123 -1.15 -19.44 -13.92
N ASN A 124 -0.96 -20.35 -14.89
CA ASN A 124 -1.32 -20.12 -16.29
C ASN A 124 -2.79 -20.48 -16.53
N ARG A 125 -3.63 -19.50 -16.93
CA ARG A 125 -5.03 -19.72 -17.32
C ARG A 125 -5.26 -19.65 -18.83
N GLY A 126 -4.19 -19.48 -19.61
CA GLY A 126 -4.17 -19.54 -21.06
C GLY A 126 -4.62 -18.26 -21.76
N ALA A 127 -4.37 -18.21 -23.08
CA ALA A 127 -4.99 -17.25 -23.97
C ALA A 127 -6.46 -17.61 -24.22
N LYS A 128 -7.34 -16.61 -24.16
CA LYS A 128 -8.80 -16.74 -24.27
C LYS A 128 -9.36 -15.79 -25.31
N ALA A 129 -10.40 -16.20 -26.03
CA ALA A 129 -11.16 -15.25 -26.82
C ALA A 129 -11.83 -14.23 -25.90
N ASP A 130 -11.93 -12.98 -26.33
CA ASP A 130 -12.60 -11.91 -25.57
C ASP A 130 -14.08 -12.23 -25.26
N THR A 131 -14.71 -13.10 -26.05
CA THR A 131 -16.05 -13.61 -25.80
C THR A 131 -16.16 -14.49 -24.54
N GLU A 132 -15.03 -14.96 -24.02
CA GLU A 132 -14.94 -15.74 -22.77
C GLU A 132 -14.77 -14.85 -21.53
N ALA A 133 -14.57 -13.53 -21.71
CA ALA A 133 -14.54 -12.59 -20.60
C ALA A 133 -15.94 -12.47 -19.95
N GLY A 134 -16.01 -12.12 -18.67
CA GLY A 134 -17.30 -12.02 -17.93
C GLY A 134 -18.32 -11.05 -18.55
N VAL A 135 -17.84 -10.05 -19.31
CA VAL A 135 -18.66 -9.08 -20.05
C VAL A 135 -19.05 -9.54 -21.47
N GLY A 136 -18.53 -10.68 -21.93
CA GLY A 136 -18.85 -11.30 -23.22
C GLY A 136 -18.24 -10.64 -24.47
N SER A 137 -17.59 -9.50 -24.34
CA SER A 137 -16.81 -8.83 -25.40
C SER A 137 -15.93 -7.74 -24.78
N LEU A 138 -14.66 -7.65 -25.20
CA LEU A 138 -13.73 -6.65 -24.67
C LEU A 138 -13.50 -5.53 -25.68
N GLY A 139 -13.92 -4.31 -25.34
CA GLY A 139 -13.82 -3.14 -26.23
C GLY A 139 -12.40 -2.88 -26.73
N PHE A 140 -11.38 -3.04 -25.88
CA PHE A 140 -9.98 -2.84 -26.25
C PHE A 140 -9.52 -3.82 -27.35
N CYS A 141 -9.94 -5.09 -27.29
CA CYS A 141 -9.63 -6.09 -28.31
C CYS A 141 -10.39 -5.86 -29.63
N ARG A 142 -11.53 -5.17 -29.59
CA ARG A 142 -12.45 -5.03 -30.73
C ARG A 142 -12.30 -3.72 -31.48
N HIS A 143 -11.99 -2.63 -30.79
CA HIS A 143 -12.09 -1.27 -31.34
C HIS A 143 -10.75 -0.54 -31.47
N VAL A 144 -9.66 -1.07 -30.93
CA VAL A 144 -8.31 -0.56 -31.25
C VAL A 144 -7.98 -0.96 -32.69
N ALA A 145 -7.55 0.02 -33.49
CA ALA A 145 -7.37 -0.10 -34.94
C ALA A 145 -6.14 -0.94 -35.34
N VAL A 146 -5.17 -1.07 -34.44
CA VAL A 146 -3.98 -1.91 -34.59
C VAL A 146 -4.12 -3.20 -33.78
N PRO A 147 -3.33 -4.26 -34.05
CA PRO A 147 -3.36 -5.48 -33.25
C PRO A 147 -3.30 -5.20 -31.75
N SER A 148 -4.34 -5.62 -31.03
CA SER A 148 -4.51 -5.34 -29.61
C SER A 148 -4.80 -6.60 -28.80
N LEU A 149 -4.34 -6.57 -27.54
CA LEU A 149 -4.55 -7.61 -26.55
C LEU A 149 -4.93 -6.97 -25.22
N LEU A 150 -5.66 -7.71 -24.39
CA LEU A 150 -5.85 -7.40 -22.98
C LEU A 150 -5.20 -8.51 -22.16
N ILE A 151 -4.46 -8.19 -21.09
CA ILE A 151 -3.89 -9.21 -20.20
C ILE A 151 -4.40 -9.00 -18.78
N GLU A 152 -5.01 -10.01 -18.20
CA GLU A 152 -5.25 -10.10 -16.77
C GLU A 152 -4.02 -10.72 -16.12
N LEU A 153 -3.25 -9.91 -15.39
CA LEU A 153 -1.97 -10.33 -14.82
C LEU A 153 -2.12 -11.38 -13.71
N GLY A 154 -3.32 -11.55 -13.17
CA GLY A 154 -3.65 -12.35 -11.98
C GLY A 154 -4.94 -11.84 -11.34
N PHE A 155 -5.31 -12.43 -10.20
CA PHE A 155 -6.50 -12.01 -9.46
C PHE A 155 -6.12 -11.06 -8.31
N LEU A 156 -6.60 -9.80 -8.35
CA LEU A 156 -6.39 -8.82 -7.28
C LEU A 156 -6.96 -9.32 -5.93
N THR A 157 -8.03 -10.12 -5.99
CA THR A 157 -8.71 -10.73 -4.84
C THR A 157 -8.02 -12.00 -4.30
N ASN A 158 -6.93 -12.45 -4.93
CA ASN A 158 -6.09 -13.52 -4.42
C ASN A 158 -4.79 -12.96 -3.82
N ILE A 159 -4.51 -13.32 -2.57
CA ILE A 159 -3.38 -12.75 -1.82
C ILE A 159 -2.01 -13.15 -2.39
N ASP A 160 -1.88 -14.33 -3.00
CA ASP A 160 -0.62 -14.78 -3.57
C ASP A 160 -0.32 -14.06 -4.90
N ASP A 161 -1.33 -13.90 -5.76
CA ASP A 161 -1.20 -13.12 -7.00
C ASP A 161 -0.93 -11.65 -6.70
N LEU A 162 -1.65 -11.06 -5.73
CA LEU A 162 -1.36 -9.69 -5.28
C LEU A 162 0.07 -9.57 -4.72
N ARG A 163 0.55 -10.56 -3.96
CA ARG A 163 1.94 -10.57 -3.49
C ARG A 163 2.92 -10.58 -4.67
N ILE A 164 2.63 -11.31 -5.75
CA ILE A 164 3.44 -11.27 -6.97
C ILE A 164 3.42 -9.87 -7.58
N PHE A 165 2.23 -9.25 -7.70
CA PHE A 165 2.11 -7.87 -8.18
C PHE A 165 2.98 -6.93 -7.36
N GLN A 166 2.95 -7.02 -6.03
CA GLN A 166 3.62 -6.04 -5.19
C GLN A 166 5.12 -6.28 -5.04
N THR A 167 5.55 -7.55 -4.98
CA THR A 167 6.94 -7.90 -4.67
C THR A 167 7.80 -8.22 -5.90
N ARG A 168 7.18 -8.48 -7.06
CA ARG A 168 7.86 -8.90 -8.29
C ARG A 168 7.60 -7.98 -9.48
N ARG A 169 7.21 -6.71 -9.25
CA ARG A 169 6.89 -5.73 -10.33
C ARG A 169 7.95 -5.63 -11.42
N ARG A 170 9.23 -5.67 -11.04
CA ARG A 170 10.33 -5.64 -12.02
C ARG A 170 10.33 -6.88 -12.91
N ASP A 171 10.10 -8.06 -12.35
CA ASP A 171 10.03 -9.30 -13.12
C ASP A 171 8.79 -9.35 -14.01
N ILE A 172 7.66 -8.83 -13.53
CA ILE A 172 6.45 -8.61 -14.34
C ILE A 172 6.79 -7.73 -15.55
N ALA A 173 7.36 -6.54 -15.31
CA ALA A 173 7.73 -5.60 -16.37
C ALA A 173 8.72 -6.22 -17.38
N LEU A 174 9.74 -6.94 -16.89
CA LEU A 174 10.69 -7.63 -17.75
C LEU A 174 10.03 -8.74 -18.58
N GLY A 175 9.08 -9.48 -18.00
CA GLY A 175 8.39 -10.59 -18.67
C GLY A 175 7.42 -10.10 -19.73
N LEU A 176 6.65 -9.06 -19.41
CA LEU A 176 5.80 -8.37 -20.36
C LEU A 176 6.64 -7.74 -21.49
N ALA A 177 7.78 -7.12 -21.17
CA ALA A 177 8.67 -6.55 -22.19
C ALA A 177 9.23 -7.62 -23.13
N ASP A 178 9.59 -8.81 -22.61
CA ASP A 178 10.04 -9.94 -23.42
C ASP A 178 8.96 -10.41 -24.40
N GLY A 179 7.72 -10.57 -23.91
CA GLY A 179 6.58 -10.94 -24.74
C GLY A 179 6.24 -9.89 -25.79
N LEU A 180 6.16 -8.62 -25.38
CA LEU A 180 5.79 -7.51 -26.26
C LEU A 180 6.83 -7.27 -27.36
N GLU A 181 8.12 -7.38 -27.04
CA GLU A 181 9.18 -7.30 -28.03
C GLU A 181 9.09 -8.44 -29.05
N ALA A 182 8.85 -9.66 -28.59
CA ALA A 182 8.68 -10.83 -29.46
C ALA A 182 7.46 -10.69 -30.38
N TRP A 183 6.33 -10.24 -29.83
CA TRP A 183 5.11 -9.95 -30.60
C TRP A 183 5.35 -8.86 -31.66
N LEU A 184 5.91 -7.71 -31.26
CA LEU A 184 6.17 -6.59 -32.18
C LEU A 184 7.11 -6.99 -33.33
N LYS A 185 8.12 -7.81 -33.04
CA LYS A 185 9.10 -8.27 -34.03
C LYS A 185 8.64 -9.49 -34.83
N ASN A 186 7.53 -10.12 -34.43
CA ASN A 186 7.05 -11.38 -34.97
C ASN A 186 8.15 -12.47 -34.92
N THR A 187 8.75 -12.63 -33.73
CA THR A 187 9.82 -13.60 -33.45
C THR A 187 9.48 -14.42 -32.21
N ASP A 188 10.20 -15.53 -31.99
CA ASP A 188 10.13 -16.27 -30.73
C ASP A 188 10.68 -15.47 -29.54
N LEU A 189 10.31 -15.90 -28.34
CA LEU A 189 10.85 -15.35 -27.10
C LEU A 189 12.37 -15.58 -27.01
N LYS A 190 13.14 -14.50 -26.84
CA LYS A 190 14.59 -14.59 -26.61
C LYS A 190 14.89 -15.44 -25.37
N PRO A 191 15.95 -16.28 -25.35
CA PRO A 191 16.38 -16.99 -24.16
C PRO A 191 16.54 -16.06 -22.95
N LEU A 192 16.17 -16.53 -21.75
CA LEU A 192 16.44 -15.78 -20.53
C LEU A 192 17.97 -15.66 -20.38
N THR A 193 18.48 -14.43 -20.41
CA THR A 193 19.87 -14.18 -20.02
C THR A 193 20.00 -14.45 -18.53
N PRO A 194 21.04 -15.18 -18.08
CA PRO A 194 21.33 -15.31 -16.65
C PRO A 194 21.42 -13.93 -16.02
N ALA A 195 20.85 -13.75 -14.83
CA ALA A 195 20.99 -12.50 -14.09
C ALA A 195 22.49 -12.17 -14.00
N PRO A 196 22.93 -10.96 -14.40
CA PRO A 196 24.33 -10.62 -14.32
C PRO A 196 24.76 -10.74 -12.86
N THR A 197 25.72 -11.62 -12.60
CA THR A 197 26.48 -11.58 -11.35
C THR A 197 27.03 -10.16 -11.23
N PRO A 198 26.88 -9.45 -10.09
CA PRO A 198 27.44 -8.12 -9.96
C PRO A 198 28.95 -8.20 -10.17
N THR A 199 29.41 -7.80 -11.35
CA THR A 199 30.83 -7.74 -11.65
C THR A 199 31.42 -6.60 -10.82
N PRO A 200 32.46 -6.84 -10.01
CA PRO A 200 33.17 -5.75 -9.34
C PRO A 200 33.68 -4.78 -10.42
N ILE A 201 33.28 -3.52 -10.31
CA ILE A 201 33.73 -2.47 -11.24
C ILE A 201 35.26 -2.33 -11.10
N PRO A 202 36.05 -2.51 -12.17
CA PRO A 202 37.48 -2.25 -12.12
C PRO A 202 37.74 -0.75 -11.92
N THR A 203 38.59 -0.44 -10.95
CA THR A 203 39.10 0.91 -10.68
C THR A 203 39.81 1.44 -11.95
N PRO A 204 39.48 2.63 -12.46
CA PRO A 204 40.14 3.17 -13.65
C PRO A 204 41.62 3.41 -13.38
N THR A 205 42.47 2.86 -14.24
CA THR A 205 43.92 3.12 -14.25
C THR A 205 44.18 4.49 -14.89
N PRO A 206 45.01 5.36 -14.29
CA PRO A 206 45.24 6.71 -14.82
C PRO A 206 46.06 6.69 -16.12
N THR A 207 45.53 7.35 -17.15
CA THR A 207 46.23 7.61 -18.43
C THR A 207 47.23 8.76 -18.27
N PRO A 208 48.43 8.71 -18.89
CA PRO A 208 49.41 9.78 -18.76
C PRO A 208 48.95 11.07 -19.46
N ARG A 209 49.10 12.18 -18.75
CA ARG A 209 48.66 13.53 -19.12
C ARG A 209 49.66 14.18 -20.10
N PRO A 210 49.23 14.81 -21.21
CA PRO A 210 50.10 15.65 -22.02
C PRO A 210 50.42 16.97 -21.31
N THR A 211 51.66 17.43 -21.47
CA THR A 211 52.25 18.62 -20.85
C THR A 211 51.46 19.90 -21.22
N PRO A 212 51.00 20.71 -20.25
CA PRO A 212 50.25 21.93 -20.53
C PRO A 212 51.15 23.14 -20.80
N THR A 213 50.81 23.89 -21.85
CA THR A 213 51.22 25.27 -22.11
C THR A 213 50.63 26.21 -21.03
N PRO A 214 51.34 27.25 -20.56
CA PRO A 214 50.87 28.07 -19.44
C PRO A 214 49.63 28.90 -19.80
N ILE A 215 48.61 28.81 -18.95
CA ILE A 215 47.40 29.66 -18.94
C ILE A 215 47.52 30.63 -17.75
N PRO A 216 47.12 31.91 -17.88
CA PRO A 216 47.19 32.88 -16.80
C PRO A 216 46.34 32.47 -15.58
N ILE A 217 46.90 32.74 -14.41
CA ILE A 217 46.36 32.39 -13.09
C ILE A 217 45.04 33.13 -12.84
N PRO A 218 43.91 32.43 -12.59
CA PRO A 218 42.72 33.06 -12.04
C PRO A 218 42.91 33.36 -10.54
N THR A 219 42.54 34.58 -10.16
CA THR A 219 42.49 35.07 -8.78
C THR A 219 41.63 34.14 -7.90
N PRO A 220 42.06 33.80 -6.67
CA PRO A 220 41.30 32.89 -5.80
C PRO A 220 39.94 33.49 -5.43
N THR A 221 38.88 32.74 -5.72
CA THR A 221 37.54 33.03 -5.22
C THR A 221 37.46 32.59 -3.75
N PRO A 222 36.92 33.41 -2.84
CA PRO A 222 36.84 33.06 -1.41
C PRO A 222 36.04 31.76 -1.21
N THR A 223 36.59 30.85 -0.41
CA THR A 223 35.93 29.60 -0.01
C THR A 223 34.66 29.92 0.77
N PRO A 224 33.47 29.42 0.38
CA PRO A 224 32.26 29.61 1.16
C PRO A 224 32.41 28.99 2.56
N PRO A 225 31.79 29.58 3.59
CA PRO A 225 31.88 29.09 4.96
C PRO A 225 31.36 27.65 5.08
N PRO A 226 31.88 26.85 6.04
CA PRO A 226 31.46 25.46 6.23
C PRO A 226 29.97 25.37 6.53
N VAL A 227 29.22 24.66 5.69
CA VAL A 227 27.79 24.40 5.92
C VAL A 227 27.64 23.54 7.17
N THR A 228 26.80 23.97 8.11
CA THR A 228 26.50 23.23 9.36
C THR A 228 25.01 22.90 9.41
N TYR A 229 24.66 21.64 9.66
CA TYR A 229 23.28 21.18 9.76
C TYR A 229 22.89 20.93 11.22
N ALA A 230 21.63 21.23 11.56
CA ALA A 230 21.08 20.96 12.88
C ALA A 230 20.87 19.45 13.09
N LEU A 231 21.17 18.94 14.28
CA LEU A 231 20.94 17.54 14.63
C LEU A 231 19.46 17.30 14.95
N ILE A 232 18.96 16.14 14.58
CA ILE A 232 17.62 15.66 14.92
C ILE A 232 17.71 14.28 15.60
N ASN A 233 16.73 13.97 16.43
CA ASN A 233 16.61 12.63 17.01
C ASN A 233 16.05 11.65 15.97
N ILE A 234 16.41 10.37 16.11
CA ILE A 234 15.87 9.29 15.29
C ILE A 234 15.15 8.31 16.23
N ASN A 235 13.92 7.95 15.88
CA ASN A 235 13.17 6.89 16.54
C ASN A 235 12.96 5.74 15.55
N ILE A 236 13.32 4.52 15.92
CA ILE A 236 13.19 3.32 15.09
C ILE A 236 12.26 2.35 15.78
N ASN A 237 11.19 1.93 15.10
CA ASN A 237 10.22 0.96 15.64
C ASN A 237 9.67 1.34 17.04
N GLY A 238 9.64 2.64 17.35
CA GLY A 238 9.15 3.17 18.62
C GLY A 238 10.16 3.27 19.75
N ALA A 239 11.44 2.98 19.51
CA ALA A 239 12.54 3.20 20.42
C ALA A 239 13.45 4.34 19.91
N ALA A 240 14.06 5.09 20.82
CA ALA A 240 15.06 6.09 20.46
C ALA A 240 16.33 5.40 19.95
N HIS A 241 16.90 5.93 18.88
CA HIS A 241 18.17 5.47 18.32
C HIS A 241 19.33 6.33 18.85
N GLU A 242 20.51 5.72 19.02
CA GLU A 242 21.69 6.40 19.56
C GLU A 242 22.25 7.44 18.58
N GLU A 243 22.26 7.12 17.29
CA GLU A 243 22.70 8.03 16.25
C GLU A 243 21.71 9.18 16.01
N LYS A 244 22.25 10.31 15.53
CA LYS A 244 21.48 11.51 15.20
C LYS A 244 21.33 11.66 13.70
N GLY A 245 20.17 12.17 13.29
CA GLY A 245 19.96 12.65 11.93
C GLY A 245 20.40 14.11 11.78
N ILE A 246 20.25 14.63 10.57
CA ILE A 246 20.46 16.06 10.28
C ILE A 246 19.25 16.67 9.58
N LEU A 247 19.05 17.97 9.78
CA LEU A 247 18.04 18.74 9.07
C LEU A 247 18.69 19.54 7.93
N VAL A 248 18.26 19.28 6.70
CA VAL A 248 18.78 19.94 5.49
C VAL A 248 17.63 20.58 4.75
N ASN A 249 17.60 21.92 4.73
CA ASN A 249 16.52 22.71 4.12
C ASN A 249 15.13 22.24 4.58
N GLY A 250 14.96 22.00 5.88
CA GLY A 250 13.71 21.53 6.47
C GLY A 250 13.39 20.05 6.27
N ASN A 251 14.25 19.28 5.58
CA ASN A 251 14.06 17.84 5.40
C ASN A 251 14.90 17.07 6.41
N ALA A 252 14.30 16.05 7.03
CA ALA A 252 15.00 15.11 7.88
C ALA A 252 15.85 14.15 7.03
N PHE A 253 17.10 13.99 7.44
CA PHE A 253 18.07 13.05 6.88
C PHE A 253 18.58 12.14 7.99
N VAL A 254 18.67 10.84 7.72
CA VAL A 254 19.17 9.83 8.67
C VAL A 254 20.45 9.19 8.13
N PRO A 255 21.37 8.73 8.99
CA PRO A 255 22.53 7.96 8.58
C PRO A 255 22.13 6.76 7.73
N SER A 256 22.92 6.42 6.71
CA SER A 256 22.62 5.30 5.81
C SER A 256 22.56 3.96 6.53
N GLU A 257 23.30 3.80 7.62
CA GLU A 257 23.43 2.62 8.46
C GLU A 257 22.10 2.28 9.17
N VAL A 258 21.26 3.29 9.42
CA VAL A 258 19.90 3.11 9.95
C VAL A 258 19.03 2.27 8.99
N LEU A 259 19.37 2.21 7.71
CA LEU A 259 18.58 1.46 6.71
C LEU A 259 18.82 -0.04 6.80
N ASP A 260 19.94 -0.47 7.37
CA ASP A 260 20.24 -1.90 7.56
C ASP A 260 19.21 -2.56 8.49
N ILE A 261 18.66 -1.79 9.45
CA ILE A 261 17.59 -2.24 10.36
C ILE A 261 16.29 -2.58 9.60
N PHE A 262 16.12 -2.03 8.39
CA PHE A 262 14.95 -2.24 7.55
C PHE A 262 15.26 -3.09 6.31
N ASP A 263 16.44 -3.71 6.24
CA ASP A 263 16.92 -4.45 5.07
C ASP A 263 16.90 -3.61 3.77
N VAL A 264 17.12 -2.30 3.88
CA VAL A 264 17.14 -1.37 2.73
C VAL A 264 18.57 -1.04 2.35
N VAL A 265 18.97 -1.38 1.13
CA VAL A 265 20.29 -1.00 0.61
C VAL A 265 20.34 0.51 0.35
N PRO A 266 21.28 1.29 0.95
CA PRO A 266 21.33 2.75 0.80
C PRO A 266 21.47 3.22 -0.66
N ALA A 267 22.10 2.41 -1.52
CA ALA A 267 22.22 2.69 -2.95
C ALA A 267 20.88 2.76 -3.68
N ALA A 268 19.83 2.14 -3.13
CA ALA A 268 18.47 2.16 -3.68
C ALA A 268 17.72 3.47 -3.33
N VAL A 269 18.30 4.38 -2.54
CA VAL A 269 17.69 5.68 -2.21
C VAL A 269 18.33 6.78 -3.05
N ASN A 270 17.52 7.48 -3.85
CA ASN A 270 18.00 8.41 -4.86
C ASN A 270 18.64 9.68 -4.30
N ARG A 271 18.26 10.12 -3.10
CA ARG A 271 18.70 11.39 -2.51
C ARG A 271 19.55 11.14 -1.26
N ARG A 272 20.86 11.15 -1.50
CA ARG A 272 21.91 11.00 -0.51
C ARG A 272 22.80 12.23 -0.47
N ILE A 273 23.34 12.54 0.70
CA ILE A 273 24.40 13.54 0.88
C ILE A 273 25.49 12.96 1.76
N THR A 274 26.72 13.44 1.60
CA THR A 274 27.81 13.12 2.52
C THR A 274 28.08 14.37 3.36
N TYR A 275 28.01 14.22 4.68
CA TYR A 275 28.27 15.31 5.63
C TYR A 275 29.21 14.81 6.73
N LYS A 276 30.35 15.49 6.91
CA LYS A 276 31.39 15.13 7.88
C LYS A 276 31.81 13.64 7.83
N GLY A 277 31.88 13.08 6.62
CA GLY A 277 32.30 11.69 6.40
C GLY A 277 31.18 10.64 6.56
N VAL A 278 29.97 11.03 6.97
CA VAL A 278 28.81 10.13 7.08
C VAL A 278 27.88 10.34 5.89
N VAL A 279 27.35 9.24 5.34
CA VAL A 279 26.34 9.28 4.27
C VAL A 279 24.97 9.35 4.92
N PHE A 280 24.20 10.37 4.55
CA PHE A 280 22.83 10.52 5.00
C PHE A 280 21.86 10.33 3.83
N VAL A 281 20.74 9.68 4.10
CA VAL A 281 19.61 9.55 3.19
C VAL A 281 18.46 10.42 3.66
N ARG A 282 17.68 10.97 2.72
CA ARG A 282 16.49 11.73 3.07
C ARG A 282 15.41 10.80 3.58
N ALA A 283 14.95 11.03 4.81
CA ALA A 283 14.05 10.11 5.49
C ALA A 283 12.73 9.92 4.73
N ILE A 284 12.15 10.97 4.15
CA ILE A 284 10.86 10.91 3.44
C ILE A 284 10.88 9.96 2.24
N ASP A 285 12.04 9.78 1.60
CA ASP A 285 12.21 8.92 0.42
C ASP A 285 12.23 7.42 0.81
N LEU A 286 12.28 7.11 2.11
CA LEU A 286 12.14 5.74 2.63
C LEU A 286 10.70 5.23 2.57
N ARG A 287 9.70 6.10 2.35
CA ARG A 287 8.30 5.69 2.17
C ARG A 287 8.11 4.74 0.99
N ASP A 288 8.92 4.89 -0.05
CA ASP A 288 8.92 4.02 -1.23
C ASP A 288 9.56 2.63 -0.97
N ARG A 289 9.99 2.38 0.27
CA ARG A 289 10.72 1.18 0.71
C ARG A 289 10.03 0.47 1.87
N ASP A 290 8.69 0.54 1.93
CA ASP A 290 7.88 -0.04 3.01
C ASP A 290 8.22 0.53 4.41
N ILE A 291 8.77 1.75 4.51
CA ILE A 291 9.08 2.39 5.79
C ILE A 291 8.10 3.55 6.02
N ALA A 292 7.34 3.50 7.12
CA ALA A 292 6.57 4.63 7.60
C ALA A 292 7.51 5.70 8.18
N VAL A 293 7.33 6.94 7.74
CA VAL A 293 8.17 8.09 8.13
C VAL A 293 7.28 9.17 8.71
N ALA A 294 7.49 9.50 9.97
CA ALA A 294 6.76 10.55 10.69
C ALA A 294 7.72 11.56 11.33
N TRP A 295 7.28 12.82 11.41
CA TRP A 295 8.02 13.89 12.06
C TRP A 295 7.31 14.30 13.34
N ASP A 296 8.05 14.36 14.45
CA ASP A 296 7.59 14.91 15.72
C ASP A 296 8.29 16.25 15.98
N GLN A 297 7.51 17.33 15.85
CA GLN A 297 7.98 18.70 16.06
C GLN A 297 8.35 18.97 17.52
N SER A 298 7.69 18.33 18.48
CA SER A 298 7.88 18.60 19.91
C SER A 298 9.23 18.08 20.41
N THR A 299 9.66 16.93 19.88
CA THR A 299 10.93 16.29 20.24
C THR A 299 12.02 16.48 19.18
N THR A 300 11.70 17.18 18.08
CA THR A 300 12.58 17.33 16.90
C THR A 300 13.13 15.97 16.46
N SER A 301 12.20 15.02 16.23
CA SER A 301 12.52 13.62 15.95
C SER A 301 11.92 13.16 14.62
N VAL A 302 12.69 12.41 13.84
CA VAL A 302 12.16 11.60 12.75
C VAL A 302 11.92 10.18 13.25
N SER A 303 10.74 9.63 12.99
CA SER A 303 10.37 8.27 13.34
C SER A 303 10.29 7.42 12.08
N LEU A 304 11.00 6.29 12.09
CA LEU A 304 11.05 5.29 11.03
C LEU A 304 10.48 3.97 11.56
N ARG A 305 9.55 3.35 10.83
CA ARG A 305 9.01 2.03 11.19
C ARG A 305 8.76 1.18 9.96
N SER A 306 8.97 -0.12 10.08
CA SER A 306 8.57 -1.08 9.04
C SER A 306 7.05 -1.11 8.90
N ARG A 307 6.53 -0.86 7.70
CA ARG A 307 5.10 -1.02 7.40
C ARG A 307 4.66 -2.48 7.53
N ARG A 308 5.56 -3.45 7.30
CA ARG A 308 5.28 -4.87 7.50
C ARG A 308 5.00 -5.18 8.96
N ASP A 309 5.78 -4.61 9.88
CA ASP A 309 5.58 -4.83 11.32
C ASP A 309 4.32 -4.13 11.82
N ILE A 310 4.03 -2.94 11.28
CA ILE A 310 2.77 -2.23 11.51
C ILE A 310 1.59 -3.12 11.10
N LEU A 311 1.63 -3.72 9.91
CA LEU A 311 0.56 -4.56 9.36
C LEU A 311 0.46 -5.94 10.03
N ALA A 312 1.57 -6.55 10.45
CA ALA A 312 1.57 -7.85 11.15
C ALA A 312 0.82 -7.83 12.50
N GLY A 313 0.66 -6.63 13.07
CA GLY A 313 -0.10 -6.38 14.29
C GLY A 313 -1.58 -6.05 14.07
N VAL A 314 -2.00 -5.75 12.84
CA VAL A 314 -3.36 -5.31 12.53
C VAL A 314 -4.35 -6.45 12.78
N GLY A 315 -5.43 -6.12 13.47
CA GLY A 315 -6.48 -7.08 13.82
C GLY A 315 -6.19 -7.96 15.02
N LYS A 316 -4.97 -7.97 15.60
CA LYS A 316 -4.71 -8.65 16.89
C LYS A 316 -5.31 -7.83 18.04
N ILE A 317 -6.06 -8.49 18.92
CA ILE A 317 -6.68 -7.83 20.08
C ILE A 317 -5.62 -7.46 21.12
N MET A 318 -4.72 -8.39 21.43
CA MET A 318 -3.60 -8.16 22.35
C MET A 318 -2.37 -7.72 21.57
N ASN A 319 -2.21 -6.42 21.41
CA ASN A 319 -1.06 -5.80 20.78
C ASN A 319 -1.00 -4.32 21.16
N ARG A 320 0.11 -3.64 20.87
CA ARG A 320 0.19 -2.18 20.97
C ARG A 320 -0.33 -1.53 19.69
N GLY A 321 -1.27 -0.60 19.81
CA GLY A 321 -1.66 0.26 18.69
C GLY A 321 -0.53 1.20 18.27
N GLN A 322 -0.60 1.70 17.05
CA GLN A 322 0.40 2.53 16.40
C GLN A 322 0.06 4.02 16.49
N ILE A 323 -1.21 4.36 16.71
CA ILE A 323 -1.72 5.72 16.51
C ILE A 323 -1.61 6.52 17.81
N THR A 324 -1.26 7.79 17.68
CA THR A 324 -1.22 8.75 18.80
C THR A 324 -2.60 9.35 19.09
N ALA A 325 -2.81 9.86 20.30
CA ALA A 325 -4.05 10.57 20.64
C ALA A 325 -4.34 11.73 19.68
N GLN A 326 -3.29 12.44 19.21
CA GLN A 326 -3.45 13.54 18.24
C GLN A 326 -3.94 13.05 16.87
N GLN A 327 -3.41 11.94 16.38
CA GLN A 327 -3.85 11.36 15.11
C GLN A 327 -5.30 10.82 15.21
N MET A 328 -5.66 10.20 16.34
CA MET A 328 -7.05 9.83 16.63
C MET A 328 -7.97 11.05 16.67
N THR A 329 -7.56 12.13 17.33
CA THR A 329 -8.26 13.42 17.36
C THR A 329 -8.54 13.96 15.96
N VAL A 330 -7.51 14.01 15.11
CA VAL A 330 -7.64 14.48 13.72
C VAL A 330 -8.61 13.60 12.93
N PHE A 331 -8.47 12.28 13.07
CA PHE A 331 -9.35 11.32 12.41
C PHE A 331 -10.81 11.46 12.85
N LEU A 332 -11.05 11.61 14.15
CA LEU A 332 -12.39 11.78 14.71
C LEU A 332 -13.03 13.09 14.21
N ASN A 333 -12.31 14.22 14.30
CA ASN A 333 -12.80 15.52 13.85
C ASN A 333 -13.12 15.57 12.35
N LYS A 334 -12.34 14.85 11.53
CA LYS A 334 -12.58 14.76 10.08
C LYS A 334 -13.90 14.05 9.75
N ASN A 335 -14.28 13.06 10.55
CA ASN A 335 -15.50 12.27 10.32
C ASN A 335 -16.71 12.80 11.11
N ASN A 336 -16.47 13.46 12.24
CA ASN A 336 -17.47 14.13 13.06
C ASN A 336 -16.83 15.32 13.81
N SER A 337 -17.04 16.53 13.29
CA SER A 337 -16.47 17.76 13.85
C SER A 337 -17.02 18.15 15.22
N LYS A 338 -18.12 17.52 15.68
CA LYS A 338 -18.73 17.79 17.00
C LYS A 338 -18.29 16.79 18.07
N ALA A 339 -17.65 15.68 17.66
CA ALA A 339 -17.30 14.58 18.53
C ALA A 339 -16.49 15.02 19.77
N LEU A 340 -15.46 15.84 19.58
CA LEU A 340 -14.59 16.29 20.68
C LEU A 340 -15.16 17.45 21.49
N THR A 341 -16.23 18.11 21.02
CA THR A 341 -17.01 19.02 21.87
C THR A 341 -17.73 18.23 22.96
N GLN A 342 -18.23 17.04 22.62
CA GLN A 342 -18.96 16.19 23.55
C GLN A 342 -18.03 15.27 24.36
N PHE A 343 -16.94 14.78 23.76
CA PHE A 343 -16.00 13.85 24.40
C PHE A 343 -14.54 14.31 24.22
N PRO A 344 -14.10 15.41 24.86
CA PRO A 344 -12.83 16.08 24.55
C PRO A 344 -11.57 15.23 24.80
N ASN A 345 -11.61 14.33 25.78
CA ASN A 345 -10.46 13.53 26.19
C ASN A 345 -10.48 12.08 25.67
N LEU A 346 -11.45 11.72 24.82
CA LEU A 346 -11.70 10.32 24.47
C LEU A 346 -10.50 9.61 23.82
N PRO A 347 -9.77 10.21 22.85
CA PRO A 347 -8.57 9.59 22.30
C PRO A 347 -7.52 9.27 23.37
N GLN A 348 -7.28 10.19 24.30
CA GLN A 348 -6.31 9.99 25.38
C GLN A 348 -6.74 8.88 26.36
N ILE A 349 -8.05 8.78 26.62
CA ILE A 349 -8.64 7.71 27.44
C ILE A 349 -8.40 6.34 26.79
N TYR A 350 -8.64 6.19 25.48
CA TYR A 350 -8.38 4.94 24.76
C TYR A 350 -6.92 4.51 24.88
N LEU A 351 -5.97 5.43 24.69
CA LEU A 351 -4.54 5.10 24.84
C LEU A 351 -4.22 4.60 26.26
N GLN A 352 -4.74 5.26 27.29
CA GLN A 352 -4.43 4.93 28.68
C GLN A 352 -5.06 3.61 29.14
N GLU A 353 -6.36 3.42 28.89
CA GLU A 353 -7.08 2.22 29.33
C GLU A 353 -6.60 0.98 28.57
N ALA A 354 -6.36 1.10 27.25
CA ALA A 354 -5.85 0.01 26.45
C ALA A 354 -4.41 -0.37 26.82
N ALA A 355 -3.53 0.61 27.07
CA ALA A 355 -2.17 0.36 27.53
C ALA A 355 -2.15 -0.38 28.88
N ALA A 356 -3.02 -0.01 29.82
CA ALA A 356 -3.13 -0.68 31.12
C ALA A 356 -3.48 -2.18 30.99
N GLU A 357 -4.22 -2.55 29.94
CA GLU A 357 -4.67 -3.93 29.71
C GLU A 357 -3.92 -4.65 28.57
N SER A 358 -2.93 -3.98 27.93
CA SER A 358 -2.21 -4.48 26.74
C SER A 358 -3.11 -4.80 25.53
N VAL A 359 -4.23 -4.09 25.42
CA VAL A 359 -5.16 -4.18 24.29
C VAL A 359 -4.76 -3.18 23.20
N ASN A 360 -4.99 -3.55 21.95
CA ASN A 360 -4.73 -2.67 20.82
C ASN A 360 -5.71 -1.49 20.81
N HIS A 361 -5.22 -0.29 21.16
CA HIS A 361 -6.04 0.92 21.21
C HIS A 361 -6.57 1.35 19.85
N ASP A 362 -5.85 1.08 18.75
CA ASP A 362 -6.34 1.40 17.40
C ASP A 362 -7.57 0.55 17.08
N LEU A 363 -7.53 -0.74 17.41
CA LEU A 363 -8.64 -1.66 17.20
C LEU A 363 -9.84 -1.26 18.04
N ALA A 364 -9.66 -1.02 19.34
CA ALA A 364 -10.75 -0.63 20.23
C ALA A 364 -11.37 0.73 19.84
N PHE A 365 -10.54 1.68 19.44
CA PHE A 365 -10.99 2.99 18.96
C PHE A 365 -11.75 2.87 17.64
N CYS A 366 -11.25 2.11 16.66
CA CYS A 366 -11.94 1.90 15.39
C CYS A 366 -13.22 1.10 15.54
N GLN A 367 -13.27 0.13 16.47
CA GLN A 367 -14.50 -0.53 16.87
C GLN A 367 -15.51 0.51 17.39
N MET A 368 -15.10 1.44 18.27
CA MET A 368 -15.97 2.51 18.72
C MET A 368 -16.46 3.40 17.57
N CYS A 369 -15.58 3.78 16.64
CA CYS A 369 -15.98 4.55 15.47
C CYS A 369 -17.05 3.82 14.65
N LEU A 370 -16.95 2.50 14.53
CA LEU A 370 -17.94 1.70 13.82
C LEU A 370 -19.29 1.67 14.57
N GLU A 371 -19.28 1.29 15.85
CA GLU A 371 -20.49 1.07 16.65
C GLU A 371 -21.27 2.37 16.88
N THR A 372 -20.56 3.48 17.09
CA THR A 372 -21.19 4.78 17.37
C THR A 372 -21.37 5.64 16.13
N ASN A 373 -20.99 5.14 14.95
CA ASN A 373 -20.88 5.94 13.73
C ASN A 373 -20.07 7.23 13.97
N PHE A 374 -18.83 7.08 14.42
CA PHE A 374 -17.91 8.18 14.76
C PHE A 374 -18.47 9.15 15.81
N LEU A 375 -19.12 8.62 16.86
CA LEU A 375 -19.80 9.40 17.90
C LEU A 375 -20.92 10.30 17.37
N ASN A 376 -21.46 10.03 16.18
CA ASN A 376 -22.72 10.65 15.76
C ASN A 376 -23.90 10.03 16.51
N PHE A 377 -23.75 8.76 16.92
CA PHE A 377 -24.83 7.92 17.42
C PHE A 377 -25.99 7.86 16.40
N GLY A 378 -27.08 7.19 16.74
CA GLY A 378 -28.21 6.98 15.80
C GLY A 378 -28.77 5.56 15.81
N GLY A 379 -28.08 4.65 16.50
CA GLY A 379 -28.62 3.35 16.91
C GLY A 379 -29.35 3.43 18.26
N SER A 380 -29.42 2.28 18.94
CA SER A 380 -30.13 2.14 20.23
C SER A 380 -29.41 2.78 21.41
N VAL A 381 -28.09 2.90 21.32
CA VAL A 381 -27.27 3.51 22.37
C VAL A 381 -27.24 5.03 22.19
N LYS A 382 -27.45 5.73 23.30
CA LYS A 382 -27.39 7.19 23.40
C LYS A 382 -26.03 7.67 23.93
N PRO A 383 -25.61 8.90 23.58
CA PRO A 383 -24.33 9.44 24.03
C PRO A 383 -24.14 9.46 25.55
N GLU A 384 -25.22 9.70 26.32
CA GLU A 384 -25.18 9.81 27.79
C GLU A 384 -24.95 8.46 28.48
N GLN A 385 -25.03 7.35 27.74
CA GLN A 385 -24.76 6.03 28.27
C GLN A 385 -23.28 5.69 28.31
N PHE A 386 -22.44 6.44 27.60
CA PHE A 386 -21.00 6.19 27.46
C PHE A 386 -20.66 4.75 27.03
N ASN A 387 -21.60 4.08 26.34
CA ASN A 387 -21.44 2.73 25.83
C ASN A 387 -20.92 2.78 24.40
N PHE A 388 -19.61 2.91 24.27
CA PHE A 388 -18.96 3.14 22.98
C PHE A 388 -18.83 1.89 22.10
N ALA A 389 -19.38 0.75 22.52
CA ALA A 389 -19.19 -0.53 21.81
C ALA A 389 -20.45 -1.40 21.79
N ASP A 390 -21.63 -0.77 21.85
CA ASP A 390 -22.95 -1.42 21.81
C ASP A 390 -23.11 -2.61 22.76
N MET A 391 -22.43 -2.57 23.91
CA MET A 391 -22.41 -3.67 24.86
C MET A 391 -23.81 -3.91 25.43
N GLY A 392 -24.31 -5.13 25.27
CA GLY A 392 -25.59 -5.56 25.83
C GLY A 392 -26.84 -5.07 25.09
N VAL A 393 -26.69 -4.52 23.88
CA VAL A 393 -27.83 -4.21 23.00
C VAL A 393 -28.41 -5.53 22.48
N ILE A 394 -29.72 -5.75 22.69
CA ILE A 394 -30.43 -6.98 22.26
C ILE A 394 -31.55 -6.71 21.24
N SER A 395 -31.92 -5.45 21.03
CA SER A 395 -32.90 -5.01 20.04
C SER A 395 -32.76 -3.52 19.80
N THR A 396 -33.41 -3.02 18.74
CA THR A 396 -33.47 -1.58 18.41
C THR A 396 -34.10 -0.72 19.53
N THR A 397 -34.88 -1.35 20.43
CA THR A 397 -35.58 -0.70 21.55
C THR A 397 -34.91 -0.91 22.91
N SER A 398 -33.88 -1.76 22.98
CA SER A 398 -33.12 -2.00 24.22
C SER A 398 -31.92 -1.06 24.27
N ALA A 399 -31.85 -0.22 25.30
CA ALA A 399 -30.80 0.79 25.43
C ALA A 399 -29.39 0.21 25.64
N GLY A 400 -29.23 -1.10 25.84
CA GLY A 400 -27.94 -1.70 26.18
C GLY A 400 -27.44 -1.28 27.57
N LEU A 401 -26.15 -1.50 27.84
CA LEU A 401 -25.52 -1.09 29.10
C LEU A 401 -25.24 0.42 29.13
N SER A 402 -25.18 0.99 30.34
CA SER A 402 -24.79 2.37 30.60
C SER A 402 -23.66 2.42 31.62
N PHE A 403 -22.74 3.36 31.44
CA PHE A 403 -21.58 3.55 32.31
C PHE A 403 -21.64 4.95 32.97
N PRO A 404 -20.98 5.15 34.13
CA PRO A 404 -21.02 6.43 34.84
C PRO A 404 -20.35 7.59 34.09
N ASP A 405 -19.30 7.28 33.32
CA ASP A 405 -18.51 8.26 32.59
C ASP A 405 -17.79 7.61 31.39
N ALA A 406 -17.23 8.46 30.53
CA ALA A 406 -16.54 8.02 29.32
C ALA A 406 -15.34 7.09 29.59
N ARG A 407 -14.58 7.32 30.67
CA ARG A 407 -13.43 6.48 31.02
C ARG A 407 -13.88 5.08 31.43
N THR A 408 -14.94 4.99 32.24
CA THR A 408 -15.52 3.73 32.67
C THR A 408 -16.11 2.94 31.50
N GLY A 409 -16.76 3.62 30.55
CA GLY A 409 -17.25 3.02 29.31
C GLY A 409 -16.13 2.45 28.42
N VAL A 410 -15.07 3.22 28.19
CA VAL A 410 -13.88 2.75 27.46
C VAL A 410 -13.22 1.58 28.19
N ARG A 411 -13.04 1.67 29.51
CA ARG A 411 -12.47 0.58 30.31
C ARG A 411 -13.29 -0.71 30.19
N ALA A 412 -14.62 -0.60 30.21
CA ALA A 412 -15.50 -1.76 30.05
C ALA A 412 -15.30 -2.45 28.69
N GLN A 413 -15.20 -1.68 27.60
CA GLN A 413 -14.89 -2.20 26.27
C GLN A 413 -13.51 -2.89 26.26
N ILE A 414 -12.48 -2.21 26.75
CA ILE A 414 -11.10 -2.72 26.78
C ILE A 414 -10.99 -4.02 27.58
N GLN A 415 -11.58 -4.08 28.77
CA GLN A 415 -11.59 -5.29 29.59
C GLN A 415 -12.31 -6.44 28.87
N HIS A 416 -13.41 -6.16 28.16
CA HIS A 416 -14.14 -7.16 27.39
C HIS A 416 -13.34 -7.67 26.18
N LEU A 417 -12.62 -6.78 25.48
CA LEU A 417 -11.66 -7.16 24.44
C LEU A 417 -10.52 -8.02 25.00
N LYS A 418 -9.93 -7.65 26.16
CA LYS A 418 -8.94 -8.51 26.83
C LYS A 418 -9.51 -9.88 27.20
N ALA A 419 -10.81 -9.95 27.55
CA ALA A 419 -11.47 -11.22 27.79
C ALA A 419 -11.48 -12.13 26.57
N TYR A 420 -11.73 -11.57 25.39
CA TYR A 420 -11.60 -12.31 24.14
C TYR A 420 -10.15 -12.67 23.83
N GLY A 421 -9.24 -11.70 23.91
CA GLY A 421 -7.87 -11.81 23.43
C GLY A 421 -6.86 -12.52 24.34
N SER A 422 -7.17 -12.72 25.63
CA SER A 422 -6.18 -13.20 26.59
C SER A 422 -6.77 -14.04 27.73
N THR A 423 -5.96 -14.98 28.21
CA THR A 423 -6.20 -15.73 29.46
C THR A 423 -5.67 -15.01 30.70
N GLU A 424 -4.86 -13.96 30.52
CA GLU A 424 -4.30 -13.17 31.62
C GLU A 424 -5.41 -12.43 32.41
N PRO A 425 -5.23 -12.21 33.73
CA PRO A 425 -6.15 -11.44 34.54
C PRO A 425 -6.22 -9.98 34.07
N ILE A 426 -7.33 -9.29 34.38
CA ILE A 426 -7.43 -7.83 34.18
C ILE A 426 -6.50 -7.10 35.17
N ASN A 427 -5.93 -5.99 34.72
CA ASN A 427 -4.95 -5.22 35.51
C ASN A 427 -5.60 -4.06 36.27
N GLN A 428 -6.73 -3.55 35.77
CA GLN A 428 -7.53 -2.51 36.41
C GLN A 428 -8.75 -3.12 37.11
N PRO A 429 -9.37 -2.41 38.09
CA PRO A 429 -10.62 -2.84 38.70
C PRO A 429 -11.69 -3.17 37.65
N LEU A 430 -12.35 -4.32 37.79
CA LEU A 430 -13.42 -4.75 36.89
C LEU A 430 -14.54 -3.71 36.87
N VAL A 431 -14.98 -3.31 35.67
CA VAL A 431 -16.17 -2.46 35.53
C VAL A 431 -17.41 -3.29 35.83
N LYS A 432 -17.98 -3.09 37.03
CA LYS A 432 -19.12 -3.86 37.56
C LYS A 432 -20.39 -3.73 36.71
N GLU A 433 -20.54 -2.60 36.00
CA GLU A 433 -21.64 -2.32 35.09
C GLU A 433 -21.61 -3.25 33.87
N ASN A 434 -20.44 -3.77 33.49
CA ASN A 434 -20.32 -4.79 32.43
C ASN A 434 -20.65 -6.19 32.95
N VAL A 435 -21.93 -6.42 33.23
CA VAL A 435 -22.46 -7.70 33.72
C VAL A 435 -22.23 -8.87 32.76
N ARG A 436 -21.88 -8.60 31.50
CA ARG A 436 -21.63 -9.61 30.48
C ARG A 436 -20.21 -10.18 30.51
N PHE A 437 -19.26 -9.48 31.14
CA PHE A 437 -17.85 -9.87 31.17
C PHE A 437 -17.65 -11.33 31.64
N LYS A 438 -18.41 -11.77 32.65
CA LYS A 438 -18.33 -13.12 33.22
C LYS A 438 -18.73 -14.26 32.27
N PHE A 439 -19.42 -13.96 31.17
CA PHE A 439 -19.86 -14.97 30.20
C PHE A 439 -18.84 -15.24 29.10
N VAL A 440 -17.78 -14.44 29.01
CA VAL A 440 -16.73 -14.62 28.00
C VAL A 440 -15.75 -15.69 28.47
N LYS A 441 -15.62 -16.76 27.68
CA LYS A 441 -14.49 -17.70 27.84
C LYS A 441 -13.20 -16.95 27.52
N ARG A 442 -12.28 -16.86 28.48
CA ARG A 442 -11.03 -16.12 28.34
C ARG A 442 -10.17 -16.68 27.19
N GLY A 443 -9.59 -15.81 26.37
CA GLY A 443 -8.69 -16.19 25.27
C GLY A 443 -9.36 -16.87 24.07
N VAL A 444 -10.69 -16.74 23.92
CA VAL A 444 -11.46 -17.44 22.88
C VAL A 444 -11.42 -16.77 21.50
N ALA A 445 -10.88 -15.55 21.40
CA ALA A 445 -10.72 -14.83 20.14
C ALA A 445 -9.48 -13.93 20.20
N LEU A 446 -8.40 -14.31 19.51
CA LEU A 446 -7.12 -13.61 19.52
C LEU A 446 -7.11 -12.40 18.58
N THR A 447 -7.98 -12.43 17.57
CA THR A 447 -8.06 -11.46 16.48
C THR A 447 -9.49 -10.92 16.29
N VAL A 448 -9.60 -9.78 15.62
CA VAL A 448 -10.87 -9.14 15.28
C VAL A 448 -11.75 -10.03 14.39
N ASN A 449 -11.15 -10.88 13.56
CA ASN A 449 -11.88 -11.86 12.73
C ASN A 449 -12.68 -12.84 13.59
N GLU A 450 -12.15 -13.21 14.74
CA GLU A 450 -12.78 -14.15 15.68
C GLU A 450 -13.83 -13.48 16.57
N LEU A 451 -14.00 -12.15 16.46
CA LEU A 451 -15.12 -11.44 17.09
C LEU A 451 -16.43 -11.59 16.31
N VAL A 452 -16.37 -12.01 15.03
CA VAL A 452 -17.57 -12.32 14.24
C VAL A 452 -18.32 -13.49 14.90
N GLY A 453 -19.61 -13.31 15.14
CA GLY A 453 -20.47 -14.25 15.86
C GLY A 453 -20.26 -14.29 17.38
N ARG A 454 -19.30 -13.53 17.93
CA ARG A 454 -19.07 -13.41 19.38
C ARG A 454 -19.46 -12.03 19.91
N TRP A 455 -18.98 -10.99 19.23
CA TRP A 455 -19.31 -9.60 19.51
C TRP A 455 -20.48 -9.14 18.66
N ASN A 456 -20.42 -9.38 17.35
CA ASN A 456 -21.42 -8.96 16.39
C ASN A 456 -21.69 -10.09 15.37
N SER A 457 -22.95 -10.31 15.01
CA SER A 457 -23.36 -11.37 14.07
C SER A 457 -23.11 -11.02 12.60
N ASP A 458 -22.83 -9.76 12.27
CA ASP A 458 -22.52 -9.34 10.90
C ASP A 458 -21.26 -10.06 10.39
N PRO A 459 -21.34 -10.86 9.31
CA PRO A 459 -20.19 -11.56 8.75
C PRO A 459 -19.08 -10.61 8.25
N GLN A 460 -19.40 -9.33 7.99
CA GLN A 460 -18.44 -8.31 7.56
C GLN A 460 -17.89 -7.47 8.73
N TYR A 461 -18.28 -7.74 9.97
CA TYR A 461 -17.93 -6.92 11.13
C TYR A 461 -16.42 -6.69 11.26
N ALA A 462 -15.64 -7.78 11.20
CA ALA A 462 -14.20 -7.70 11.27
C ALA A 462 -13.60 -6.89 10.11
N GLN A 463 -14.10 -7.10 8.89
CA GLN A 463 -13.62 -6.37 7.72
C GLN A 463 -13.92 -4.87 7.84
N LYS A 464 -15.08 -4.48 8.39
CA LYS A 464 -15.42 -3.08 8.64
C LYS A 464 -14.44 -2.42 9.61
N ILE A 465 -14.12 -3.07 10.74
CA ILE A 465 -13.13 -2.57 11.70
C ILE A 465 -11.75 -2.47 11.05
N LEU A 466 -11.30 -3.50 10.32
CA LEU A 466 -10.02 -3.49 9.62
C LEU A 466 -9.93 -2.37 8.58
N ASN A 467 -11.01 -2.10 7.84
CA ASN A 467 -11.08 -0.98 6.91
C ASN A 467 -11.00 0.36 7.64
N THR A 468 -11.64 0.52 8.80
CA THR A 468 -11.53 1.73 9.63
C THR A 468 -10.11 1.92 10.17
N ILE A 469 -9.44 0.86 10.62
CA ILE A 469 -8.02 0.91 11.06
C ILE A 469 -7.13 1.34 9.89
N ARG A 470 -7.37 0.80 8.70
CA ARG A 470 -6.62 1.16 7.51
C ARG A 470 -6.79 2.65 7.17
N LEU A 471 -8.03 3.15 7.15
CA LEU A 471 -8.30 4.57 6.94
C LEU A 471 -7.61 5.42 8.01
N LEU A 472 -7.63 5.00 9.26
CA LEU A 472 -6.92 5.67 10.35
C LEU A 472 -5.40 5.75 10.06
N TYR A 473 -4.80 4.67 9.57
CA TYR A 473 -3.37 4.59 9.28
C TYR A 473 -2.98 5.43 8.06
N GLU A 474 -3.81 5.45 7.01
CA GLU A 474 -3.62 6.33 5.83
C GLU A 474 -3.69 7.81 6.22
N ASN A 475 -4.69 8.20 7.03
CA ASN A 475 -4.79 9.59 7.53
C ASN A 475 -3.63 9.96 8.45
N ALA A 476 -3.03 8.98 9.13
CA ALA A 476 -1.86 9.15 9.98
C ALA A 476 -0.52 9.11 9.21
N GLY A 477 -0.53 8.79 7.91
CA GLY A 477 0.66 8.65 7.07
C GLY A 477 1.50 7.41 7.39
N LEU A 478 0.91 6.39 8.03
CA LEU A 478 1.55 5.10 8.31
C LEU A 478 1.44 4.13 7.12
N LEU A 479 0.39 4.28 6.31
CA LEU A 479 0.17 3.66 5.01
C LEU A 479 0.09 4.76 3.96
#